data_AF-A0A0B7ABV8-F1
#
_entry.id   AF-A0A0B7ABV8-F1
#
_cell.length_a   1.000
_cell.length_b   1.000
_cell.length_c   1.000
_cell.angle_alpha   90.00
_cell.angle_beta   90.00
_cell.angle_gamma   90.00
#
_symmetry.space_group_name_H-M   'P 1'
#
loop_
_entity.id
_entity.type
_entity.pdbx_description
1 polymer ?
#
loop_
_entity_poly.entity_id
_entity_poly.type
_entity_poly.pdbx_seq_one_letter_code
_entity_poly.pdbx_strand_id
1 'polypeptide(L)'
;MWLHITFLFFLSMMSTYCFDYYYYDPTICENVQPGLWVRDTVDCTISHQCGFDMEVIQSIQCNSSQVWSKLASACVWEWDPDRDDCNGRPHTAVHDEEDPICQHNGQVPDPKSCQHFIQCLNGKKLQRIQCPHGTAFSDKTHRCEWYEEVNCGSRVV
;
A
#
# COMPACT_ATOMS: atom_id res chain seq x y z
N MET A 1 29.44 5.53 43.53
CA MET A 1 28.20 6.01 42.87
C MET A 1 28.44 6.54 41.46
N TRP A 2 29.57 7.22 41.16
CA TRP A 2 29.86 7.75 39.81
C TRP A 2 30.35 6.71 38.77
N LEU A 3 31.03 5.62 39.17
CA LEU A 3 31.46 4.53 38.26
C LEU A 3 30.31 3.68 37.69
N HIS A 4 29.20 3.56 38.43
CA HIS A 4 28.01 2.84 37.95
C HIS A 4 27.25 3.64 36.89
N ILE A 5 27.26 4.96 36.98
CA ILE A 5 26.58 5.86 36.04
C ILE A 5 27.32 5.86 34.70
N THR A 6 28.66 5.87 34.70
CA THR A 6 29.45 5.76 33.46
C THR A 6 29.26 4.43 32.74
N PHE A 7 29.09 3.32 33.47
CA PHE A 7 28.88 1.98 32.86
C PHE A 7 27.50 1.86 32.19
N LEU A 8 26.47 2.48 32.76
CA LEU A 8 25.11 2.54 32.20
C LEU A 8 25.03 3.40 30.93
N PHE A 9 25.82 4.49 30.85
CA PHE A 9 25.91 5.32 29.64
C PHE A 9 26.64 4.62 28.49
N PHE A 10 27.66 3.78 28.78
CA PHE A 10 28.32 2.98 27.76
C PHE A 10 27.42 1.84 27.22
N LEU A 11 26.62 1.21 28.09
CA LEU A 11 25.62 0.21 27.70
C LEU A 11 24.47 0.80 26.88
N SER A 12 24.04 2.04 27.15
CA SER A 12 23.04 2.70 26.31
C SER A 12 23.61 3.13 24.96
N MET A 13 24.87 3.58 24.91
CA MET A 13 25.53 3.94 23.65
C MET A 13 25.71 2.73 22.73
N MET A 14 26.16 1.57 23.23
CA MET A 14 26.28 0.35 22.41
C MET A 14 24.93 -0.17 21.89
N SER A 15 23.82 0.17 22.55
CA SER A 15 22.48 -0.17 22.08
C SER A 15 21.94 0.81 21.05
N THR A 16 22.27 2.11 21.12
CA THR A 16 21.86 3.11 20.12
C THR A 16 22.70 3.11 18.84
N TYR A 17 23.95 2.63 18.87
CA TYR A 17 24.81 2.59 17.68
C TYR A 17 24.62 1.35 16.80
N CYS A 18 23.87 0.33 17.25
CA CYS A 18 23.67 -0.90 16.47
C CYS A 18 22.46 -0.86 15.54
N PHE A 19 21.55 0.12 15.65
CA PHE A 19 20.29 0.12 14.90
C PHE A 19 20.34 0.81 13.53
N ASP A 20 21.40 1.52 13.17
CA ASP A 20 21.41 2.40 11.98
C ASP A 20 22.30 1.92 10.81
N TYR A 21 22.68 0.64 10.73
CA TYR A 21 23.52 0.15 9.61
C TYR A 21 22.90 -0.92 8.70
N TYR A 22 21.66 -1.35 8.97
CA TYR A 22 21.00 -2.34 8.13
C TYR A 22 20.02 -1.65 7.19
N TYR A 23 20.25 -1.80 5.88
CA TYR A 23 19.39 -1.27 4.80
C TYR A 23 18.02 -1.97 4.72
N TYR A 24 17.84 -3.04 5.50
CA TYR A 24 16.70 -3.95 5.48
C TYR A 24 16.24 -4.26 6.91
N ASP A 25 15.01 -4.77 7.04
CA ASP A 25 14.43 -5.17 8.33
C ASP A 25 15.24 -6.33 8.97
N PRO A 26 15.81 -6.16 10.19
CA PRO A 26 16.64 -7.17 10.82
C PRO A 26 15.88 -8.43 11.23
N THR A 27 14.55 -8.37 11.31
CA THR A 27 13.69 -9.50 11.69
C THR A 27 13.15 -10.27 10.48
N ILE A 28 13.51 -9.87 9.26
CA ILE A 28 12.93 -10.39 8.02
C ILE A 28 13.15 -11.90 7.80
N CYS A 29 14.16 -12.48 8.45
CA CYS A 29 14.50 -13.89 8.41
C CYS A 29 14.11 -14.67 9.68
N GLU A 30 13.44 -14.04 10.66
CA GLU A 30 12.93 -14.75 11.84
C GLU A 30 11.89 -15.79 11.41
N ASN A 31 12.11 -17.05 11.79
CA ASN A 31 11.25 -18.19 11.43
C ASN A 31 11.19 -18.53 9.92
N VAL A 32 12.19 -18.09 9.15
CA VAL A 32 12.33 -18.44 7.73
C VAL A 32 13.33 -19.58 7.59
N GLN A 33 12.99 -20.59 6.77
CA GLN A 33 13.92 -21.69 6.50
C GLN A 33 15.16 -21.20 5.73
N PRO A 34 16.37 -21.71 6.07
CA PRO A 34 17.58 -21.36 5.34
C PRO A 34 17.46 -21.68 3.86
N GLY A 35 17.92 -20.77 3.00
CA GLY A 35 17.85 -20.85 1.54
C GLY A 35 16.57 -20.29 0.93
N LEU A 36 15.53 -19.99 1.73
CA LEU A 36 14.30 -19.37 1.23
C LEU A 36 14.49 -17.87 0.98
N TRP A 37 13.76 -17.36 -0.01
CA TRP A 37 13.74 -15.95 -0.37
C TRP A 37 12.49 -15.26 0.19
N VAL A 38 12.70 -14.10 0.80
CA VAL A 38 11.65 -13.24 1.36
C VAL A 38 11.70 -11.89 0.68
N ARG A 39 10.52 -11.31 0.42
CA ARG A 39 10.42 -9.96 -0.16
C ARG A 39 10.77 -8.92 0.89
N ASP A 40 11.50 -7.88 0.51
CA ASP A 40 11.70 -6.71 1.37
C ASP A 40 10.35 -6.11 1.81
N THR A 41 10.34 -5.55 3.02
CA THR A 41 9.14 -5.03 3.67
C THR A 41 8.73 -3.65 3.14
N VAL A 42 9.65 -2.94 2.49
CA VAL A 42 9.50 -1.56 2.00
C VAL A 42 9.55 -1.50 0.48
N ASP A 43 10.49 -2.18 -0.16
CA ASP A 43 10.74 -2.17 -1.60
C ASP A 43 10.44 -3.54 -2.22
N CYS A 44 9.28 -3.68 -2.86
CA CYS A 44 8.90 -4.93 -3.52
C CYS A 44 9.82 -5.37 -4.67
N THR A 45 10.67 -4.48 -5.19
CA THR A 45 11.65 -4.87 -6.21
C THR A 45 12.79 -5.66 -5.58
N ILE A 46 12.92 -5.66 -4.26
CA ILE A 46 14.01 -6.30 -3.52
C ILE A 46 13.52 -7.59 -2.85
N SER A 47 14.36 -8.61 -2.91
CA SER A 47 14.20 -9.82 -2.10
C SER A 47 15.51 -10.26 -1.48
N HIS A 48 15.41 -10.91 -0.33
CA HIS A 48 16.50 -11.35 0.51
C HIS A 48 16.48 -12.87 0.65
N GLN A 49 17.64 -13.51 0.52
CA GLN A 49 17.81 -14.92 0.84
C GLN A 49 18.23 -15.05 2.30
N CYS A 50 17.53 -15.90 3.05
CA CYS A 50 17.84 -16.16 4.45
C CYS A 50 18.87 -17.27 4.62
N GLY A 51 19.81 -17.09 5.54
CA GLY A 51 20.85 -18.06 5.92
C GLY A 51 20.45 -18.97 7.08
N PHE A 52 21.42 -19.75 7.57
CA PHE A 52 21.22 -20.63 8.73
C PHE A 52 21.13 -19.88 10.05
N ASP A 53 21.72 -18.69 10.13
CA ASP A 53 21.78 -17.88 11.34
C ASP A 53 20.67 -16.82 11.42
N MET A 54 19.54 -17.05 10.72
CA MET A 54 18.41 -16.11 10.61
C MET A 54 18.83 -14.73 10.08
N GLU A 55 19.87 -14.72 9.25
CA GLU A 55 20.46 -13.53 8.66
C GLU A 55 20.17 -13.44 7.16
N VAL A 56 20.22 -12.23 6.62
CA VAL A 56 20.19 -12.02 5.17
C VAL A 56 21.58 -12.32 4.61
N ILE A 57 21.70 -13.37 3.80
CA ILE A 57 22.98 -13.76 3.18
C ILE A 57 23.18 -13.16 1.79
N GLN A 58 22.09 -12.88 1.09
CA GLN A 58 22.11 -12.27 -0.24
C GLN A 58 20.84 -11.45 -0.45
N SER A 59 20.95 -10.38 -1.24
CA SER A 59 19.80 -9.62 -1.73
C SER A 59 19.85 -9.54 -3.24
N ILE A 60 18.70 -9.53 -3.90
CA ILE A 60 18.56 -9.24 -5.32
C ILE A 60 17.56 -8.11 -5.50
N GLN A 61 17.77 -7.35 -6.57
CA GLN A 61 16.82 -6.36 -7.04
C GLN A 61 16.31 -6.80 -8.41
N CYS A 62 15.00 -6.84 -8.57
CA CYS A 62 14.34 -7.13 -9.83
C CYS A 62 14.62 -6.03 -10.86
N ASN A 63 14.59 -6.40 -12.14
CA ASN A 63 14.86 -5.46 -13.23
C ASN A 63 13.68 -4.48 -13.44
N SER A 64 13.89 -3.45 -14.27
CA SER A 64 12.89 -2.40 -14.50
C SER A 64 11.49 -2.95 -14.82
N SER A 65 10.50 -2.50 -14.05
CA SER A 65 9.08 -2.91 -14.09
C SER A 65 8.78 -4.34 -13.58
N GLN A 66 9.69 -4.94 -12.82
CA GLN A 66 9.47 -6.21 -12.14
C GLN A 66 9.45 -6.05 -10.62
N VAL A 67 8.66 -6.91 -9.98
CA VAL A 67 8.48 -7.00 -8.53
C VAL A 67 8.64 -8.45 -8.08
N TRP A 68 9.10 -8.66 -6.86
CA TRP A 68 9.21 -10.00 -6.30
C TRP A 68 7.84 -10.53 -5.87
N SER A 69 7.42 -11.63 -6.49
CA SER A 69 6.22 -12.36 -6.10
C SER A 69 6.55 -13.33 -4.97
N LYS A 70 5.86 -13.22 -3.83
CA LYS A 70 5.96 -14.22 -2.76
C LYS A 70 5.37 -15.56 -3.23
N LEU A 71 4.28 -15.52 -4.01
CA LEU A 71 3.65 -16.71 -4.57
C LEU A 71 4.56 -17.47 -5.55
N ALA A 72 5.17 -16.76 -6.50
CA ALA A 72 6.00 -17.37 -7.53
C ALA A 72 7.46 -17.59 -7.07
N SER A 73 7.86 -16.99 -5.94
CA SER A 73 9.26 -16.95 -5.48
C SER A 73 10.23 -16.52 -6.59
N ALA A 74 9.84 -15.48 -7.33
CA ALA A 74 10.55 -14.97 -8.49
C ALA A 74 10.20 -13.51 -8.79
N CYS A 75 11.07 -12.82 -9.52
CA CYS A 75 10.72 -11.54 -10.14
C CYS A 75 9.68 -11.76 -11.23
N VAL A 76 8.52 -11.11 -11.09
CA VAL A 76 7.42 -11.11 -12.06
C VAL A 76 7.17 -9.69 -12.52
N TRP A 77 6.45 -9.52 -13.63
CA TRP A 77 6.08 -8.18 -14.11
C TRP A 77 5.03 -7.55 -13.19
N GLU A 78 5.17 -6.26 -12.91
CA GLU A 78 4.23 -5.44 -12.08
C GLU A 78 2.79 -5.34 -12.65
N TRP A 79 2.55 -5.93 -13.82
CA TRP A 79 1.26 -5.97 -14.51
C TRP A 79 0.71 -7.39 -14.64
N ASP A 80 1.33 -8.40 -14.02
CA ASP A 80 0.86 -9.80 -14.02
C ASP A 80 -0.14 -10.00 -12.87
N PRO A 81 -1.46 -9.90 -13.10
CA PRO A 81 -2.47 -9.90 -12.03
C PRO A 81 -2.58 -11.24 -11.31
N ASP A 82 -2.06 -12.31 -11.90
CA ASP A 82 -2.15 -13.67 -11.34
C ASP A 82 -0.95 -13.98 -10.42
N ARG A 83 0.14 -13.20 -10.52
CA ARG A 83 1.39 -13.47 -9.79
C ARG A 83 1.92 -12.29 -9.01
N ASP A 84 1.60 -11.06 -9.41
CA ASP A 84 2.00 -9.85 -8.71
C ASP A 84 1.20 -9.70 -7.40
N ASP A 85 1.84 -10.08 -6.30
CA ASP A 85 1.37 -9.86 -4.94
C ASP A 85 2.04 -8.62 -4.28
N CYS A 86 2.66 -7.75 -5.09
CA CYS A 86 3.09 -6.40 -4.74
C CYS A 86 2.06 -5.35 -5.19
N ASN A 87 0.85 -5.45 -4.60
CA ASN A 87 -0.19 -4.42 -4.72
C ASN A 87 -0.70 -4.13 -6.14
N GLY A 88 -0.98 -5.18 -6.91
CA GLY A 88 -1.80 -5.11 -8.12
C GLY A 88 -3.33 -4.97 -7.91
N ARG A 89 -3.90 -5.41 -6.77
CA ARG A 89 -5.20 -4.97 -6.14
C ARG A 89 -5.63 -5.88 -4.96
N PRO A 90 -6.47 -5.39 -4.01
CA PRO A 90 -6.45 -5.80 -2.62
C PRO A 90 -7.08 -7.18 -2.35
N HIS A 91 -6.41 -7.93 -1.47
CA HIS A 91 -6.93 -8.90 -0.51
C HIS A 91 -7.94 -9.94 -1.01
N THR A 92 -7.54 -11.20 -0.91
CA THR A 92 -8.25 -12.15 -0.03
C THR A 92 -7.19 -12.82 0.85
N ALA A 93 -7.13 -12.64 2.18
CA ALA A 93 -8.09 -12.13 3.15
C ALA A 93 -7.35 -11.41 4.29
N VAL A 94 -7.71 -10.16 4.58
CA VAL A 94 -7.65 -9.54 5.93
C VAL A 94 -8.68 -8.39 5.93
N HIS A 95 -9.78 -8.61 6.64
CA HIS A 95 -10.86 -7.71 7.10
C HIS A 95 -11.61 -6.79 6.11
N ASP A 96 -12.92 -7.05 6.03
CA ASP A 96 -13.98 -6.19 5.52
C ASP A 96 -14.04 -4.84 6.29
N GLU A 97 -13.52 -3.77 5.72
CA GLU A 97 -14.06 -2.43 5.97
C GLU A 97 -14.69 -1.91 4.68
N GLU A 98 -16.02 -1.85 4.68
CA GLU A 98 -16.82 -1.22 3.63
C GLU A 98 -16.49 0.28 3.58
N ASP A 99 -16.22 0.81 2.39
CA ASP A 99 -15.94 2.24 2.23
C ASP A 99 -17.22 3.04 2.53
N PRO A 100 -17.19 4.01 3.48
CA PRO A 100 -18.39 4.72 3.91
C PRO A 100 -19.08 5.52 2.80
N ILE A 101 -18.38 5.78 1.67
CA ILE A 101 -18.95 6.44 0.48
C ILE A 101 -19.65 5.42 -0.43
N CYS A 102 -19.17 4.17 -0.48
CA CYS A 102 -19.70 3.12 -1.33
C CYS A 102 -20.67 2.20 -0.60
N GLN A 103 -21.70 2.80 -0.01
CA GLN A 103 -22.79 2.06 0.66
C GLN A 103 -23.61 1.19 -0.31
N HIS A 104 -23.61 1.54 -1.60
CA HIS A 104 -24.31 0.82 -2.65
C HIS A 104 -23.51 0.84 -3.96
N ASN A 105 -23.80 -0.12 -4.83
CA ASN A 105 -23.22 -0.19 -6.17
C ASN A 105 -23.81 0.91 -7.06
N GLY A 106 -22.98 1.53 -7.90
CA GLY A 106 -23.42 2.57 -8.83
C GLY A 106 -22.59 3.84 -8.74
N GLN A 107 -23.19 4.96 -9.15
CA GLN A 107 -22.54 6.27 -9.22
C GLN A 107 -23.01 7.14 -8.05
N VAL A 108 -22.05 7.56 -7.23
CA VAL A 108 -22.30 8.40 -6.04
C VAL A 108 -21.56 9.73 -6.17
N PRO A 109 -22.09 10.84 -5.61
CA PRO A 109 -21.44 12.14 -5.69
C PRO A 109 -20.08 12.14 -4.98
N ASP A 110 -19.10 12.83 -5.55
CA ASP A 110 -17.84 13.07 -4.85
C ASP A 110 -18.06 14.10 -3.72
N PRO A 111 -17.55 13.84 -2.49
CA PRO A 111 -17.81 14.71 -1.34
C PRO A 111 -17.06 16.05 -1.41
N LYS A 112 -16.04 16.17 -2.26
CA LYS A 112 -15.19 17.37 -2.36
C LYS A 112 -15.48 18.17 -3.62
N SER A 113 -15.78 17.52 -4.73
CA SER A 113 -15.98 18.16 -6.03
C SER A 113 -17.36 17.90 -6.59
N CYS A 114 -18.06 18.96 -6.98
CA CYS A 114 -19.35 18.86 -7.62
C CYS A 114 -19.23 18.36 -9.07
N GLN A 115 -18.10 18.61 -9.70
CA GLN A 115 -17.81 18.14 -11.06
C GLN A 115 -17.40 16.66 -11.11
N HIS A 116 -17.24 15.98 -9.98
CA HIS A 116 -16.83 14.57 -9.98
C HIS A 116 -17.84 13.66 -9.30
N PHE A 117 -17.80 12.39 -9.69
CA PHE A 117 -18.55 11.31 -9.06
C PHE A 117 -17.65 10.08 -8.89
N ILE A 118 -18.09 9.14 -8.08
CA ILE A 118 -17.37 7.91 -7.75
C ILE A 118 -18.20 6.73 -8.22
N GLN A 119 -17.57 5.81 -8.94
CA GLN A 119 -18.14 4.51 -9.29
C GLN A 119 -17.85 3.52 -8.16
N CYS A 120 -18.89 2.92 -7.59
CA CYS A 120 -18.81 1.96 -6.48
C CYS A 120 -19.21 0.54 -6.93
N LEU A 121 -18.51 -0.47 -6.41
CA LEU A 121 -18.84 -1.89 -6.55
C LEU A 121 -18.38 -2.68 -5.32
N ASN A 122 -19.26 -3.49 -4.74
CA ASN A 122 -19.01 -4.37 -3.59
C ASN A 122 -18.36 -3.63 -2.41
N GLY A 123 -18.94 -2.49 -2.01
CA GLY A 123 -18.46 -1.71 -0.88
C GLY A 123 -17.16 -0.93 -1.14
N LYS A 124 -16.66 -0.89 -2.39
CA LYS A 124 -15.37 -0.28 -2.74
C LYS A 124 -15.49 0.75 -3.85
N LYS A 125 -14.67 1.81 -3.77
CA LYS A 125 -14.49 2.79 -4.84
C LYS A 125 -13.70 2.14 -6.00
N LEU A 126 -14.30 2.07 -7.18
CA LEU A 126 -13.62 1.61 -8.39
C LEU A 126 -12.86 2.74 -9.08
N GLN A 127 -13.51 3.90 -9.23
CA GLN A 127 -12.96 5.04 -9.94
C GLN A 127 -13.62 6.34 -9.53
N ARG A 128 -12.87 7.45 -9.61
CA ARG A 128 -13.37 8.82 -9.54
C ARG A 128 -13.38 9.41 -10.94
N ILE A 129 -14.53 9.89 -11.41
CA ILE A 129 -14.77 10.30 -12.80
C ILE A 129 -15.24 11.76 -12.80
N GLN A 130 -14.71 12.55 -13.73
CA GLN A 130 -15.11 13.94 -13.93
C GLN A 130 -16.28 14.01 -14.93
N CYS A 131 -17.27 14.84 -14.63
CA CYS A 131 -18.33 15.19 -15.55
C CYS A 131 -17.79 16.06 -16.70
N PRO A 132 -18.41 16.00 -17.90
CA PRO A 132 -18.07 16.88 -19.01
C PRO A 132 -18.03 18.36 -18.62
N HIS A 133 -17.27 19.16 -19.36
CA HIS A 133 -17.17 20.59 -19.12
C HIS A 133 -18.56 21.26 -19.13
N GLY A 134 -18.82 22.10 -18.13
CA GLY A 134 -20.11 22.78 -17.96
C GLY A 134 -21.17 21.98 -17.19
N THR A 135 -20.85 20.76 -16.74
CA THR A 135 -21.79 19.87 -16.03
C THR A 135 -21.27 19.43 -14.67
N ALA A 136 -22.19 19.18 -13.73
CA ALA A 136 -21.94 18.66 -12.39
C ALA A 136 -22.73 17.38 -12.14
N PHE A 137 -22.27 16.55 -11.19
CA PHE A 137 -22.97 15.34 -10.83
C PHE A 137 -24.15 15.64 -9.89
N SER A 138 -25.36 15.30 -10.37
CA SER A 138 -26.63 15.43 -9.65
C SER A 138 -26.86 14.21 -8.75
N ASP A 139 -27.07 14.45 -7.46
CA ASP A 139 -27.46 13.43 -6.47
C ASP A 139 -28.88 12.90 -6.70
N LYS A 140 -29.75 13.68 -7.38
CA LYS A 140 -31.13 13.31 -7.67
C LYS A 140 -31.26 12.42 -8.90
N THR A 141 -30.52 12.72 -9.95
CA THR A 141 -30.61 11.98 -11.23
C THR A 141 -29.50 10.95 -11.39
N HIS A 142 -28.50 10.96 -10.49
CA HIS A 142 -27.29 10.13 -10.54
C HIS A 142 -26.54 10.25 -11.88
N ARG A 143 -26.54 11.45 -12.47
CA ARG A 143 -25.93 11.74 -13.77
C ARG A 143 -25.32 13.13 -13.78
N CYS A 144 -24.47 13.39 -14.78
CA CYS A 144 -23.95 14.72 -15.05
C CYS A 144 -25.03 15.57 -15.72
N GLU A 145 -25.42 16.66 -15.06
CA GLU A 145 -26.39 17.65 -15.55
C GLU A 145 -25.72 19.03 -15.60
N TRP A 146 -26.34 20.01 -16.27
CA TRP A 146 -25.80 21.36 -16.34
C TRP A 146 -25.66 21.99 -14.95
N TYR A 147 -24.62 22.80 -14.72
CA TYR A 147 -24.36 23.41 -13.41
C TYR A 147 -25.57 24.17 -12.83
N GLU A 148 -26.39 24.76 -13.70
CA GLU A 148 -27.60 25.51 -13.32
C GLU A 148 -28.70 24.62 -12.73
N GLU A 149 -28.67 23.33 -13.03
CA GLU A 149 -29.68 22.34 -12.63
C GLU A 149 -29.24 21.49 -11.42
N VAL A 150 -27.99 21.65 -10.97
CA VAL A 150 -27.39 20.83 -9.90
C VAL A 150 -27.15 21.66 -8.64
N ASN A 151 -27.58 21.13 -7.50
CA ASN A 151 -27.21 21.70 -6.20
C ASN A 151 -25.87 21.13 -5.72
N CYS A 152 -24.81 21.93 -5.80
CA CYS A 152 -23.49 21.52 -5.34
C CYS A 152 -23.30 21.55 -3.82
N GLY A 153 -24.13 22.29 -3.08
CA GLY A 153 -23.94 22.51 -1.65
C GLY A 153 -22.55 23.11 -1.36
N SER A 154 -21.79 22.46 -0.48
CA SER A 154 -20.42 22.86 -0.11
C SER A 154 -19.33 22.30 -1.01
N ARG A 155 -19.68 21.53 -2.05
CA ARG A 155 -18.71 20.89 -2.96
C ARG A 155 -18.14 21.92 -3.94
N VAL A 156 -16.83 21.85 -4.18
CA VAL A 156 -16.14 22.77 -5.09
C VAL A 156 -16.48 22.42 -6.54
N VAL A 157 -16.82 23.44 -7.32
CA VAL A 157 -17.05 23.33 -8.77
C VAL A 157 -15.73 23.47 -9.51
#